data_AF-A0A6B3CQL4-F1
#
_entry.id   AF-A0A6B3CQL4-F1
#
_cell.length_a   1.000
_cell.length_b   1.000
_cell.length_c   1.000
_cell.angle_alpha   90.00
_cell.angle_beta   90.00
_cell.angle_gamma   90.00
#
_symmetry.space_group_name_H-M   'P 1'
#
loop_
_entity.id
_entity.type
_entity.pdbx_description
1 polymer ?
#
loop_
_entity_poly.entity_id
_entity_poly.type
_entity_poly.pdbx_seq_one_letter_code
_entity_poly.pdbx_strand_id
1 'polypeptide(L)'
;DALVGFQRCAARVWADRAAGELRAAGEPAGAGSGPAGDPLAMLTPQQQRIARCVAEGATNREVALRLSLSPRTVDHHLRNVFAALAIRSRTELARLVNP
;
A
#
# COMPACT_ATOMS: atom_id res chain seq x y z
N ASP A 1 9.53 19.20 19.27
CA ASP A 1 8.59 18.10 19.02
C ASP A 1 9.25 16.77 18.69
N ALA A 2 9.46 15.94 19.72
CA ALA A 2 10.06 14.61 19.59
C ALA A 2 9.16 13.59 18.86
N LEU A 3 7.86 13.87 18.71
CA LEU A 3 6.88 12.97 18.09
C LEU A 3 7.08 12.82 16.56
N VAL A 4 7.53 13.88 15.88
CA VAL A 4 7.74 13.90 14.42
C VAL A 4 9.02 13.15 14.03
N GLY A 5 10.05 13.17 14.89
CA GLY A 5 11.29 12.43 14.68
C GLY A 5 11.12 10.91 14.82
N PHE A 6 10.33 10.48 15.82
CA PHE A 6 10.08 9.06 16.08
C PHE A 6 9.33 8.36 14.92
N GLN A 7 8.41 9.06 14.27
CA GLN A 7 7.61 8.52 13.16
C GLN A 7 8.45 8.23 11.90
N ARG A 8 9.46 9.08 11.61
CA ARG A 8 10.33 8.91 10.43
C ARG A 8 11.30 7.73 10.58
N CYS A 9 11.87 7.54 11.77
CA CYS A 9 12.78 6.42 12.03
C CYS A 9 12.03 5.07 12.12
N ALA A 10 10.84 5.06 12.72
CA ALA A 10 9.98 3.89 12.71
C ALA A 10 9.58 3.52 11.27
N ALA A 11 9.12 4.47 10.45
CA ALA A 11 8.70 4.19 9.07
C ALA A 11 9.79 3.47 8.23
N ARG A 12 11.08 3.80 8.43
CA ARG A 12 12.18 3.20 7.67
C ARG A 12 12.48 1.76 8.07
N VAL A 13 12.48 1.45 9.37
CA VAL A 13 12.70 0.08 9.87
C VAL A 13 11.54 -0.86 9.49
N TRP A 14 10.33 -0.32 9.36
CA TRP A 14 9.17 -1.08 8.88
C TRP A 14 9.16 -1.26 7.36
N ALA A 15 9.62 -0.26 6.59
CA ALA A 15 9.82 -0.37 5.15
C ALA A 15 10.84 -1.46 4.79
N ASP A 16 11.95 -1.55 5.53
CA ASP A 16 12.98 -2.57 5.30
C ASP A 16 12.49 -3.99 5.66
N ARG A 17 11.64 -4.14 6.69
CA ARG A 17 11.00 -5.42 7.02
C ARG A 17 9.95 -5.84 5.98
N ALA A 18 9.17 -4.90 5.44
CA ALA A 18 8.25 -5.17 4.35
C ALA A 18 9.01 -5.61 3.07
N ALA A 19 10.17 -5.00 2.79
CA ALA A 19 11.06 -5.42 1.70
C ALA A 19 11.66 -6.83 1.91
N GLY A 20 11.87 -7.24 3.17
CA GLY A 20 12.28 -8.59 3.55
C GLY A 20 11.21 -9.65 3.30
N GLU A 21 9.95 -9.36 3.59
CA GLU A 21 8.80 -10.27 3.33
C GLU A 21 8.40 -10.30 1.84
N LEU A 22 8.68 -9.23 1.10
CA LEU A 22 8.45 -9.10 -0.36
C LEU A 22 9.22 -10.12 -1.21
N ARG A 23 10.31 -10.71 -0.68
CA ARG A 23 11.03 -11.80 -1.35
C ARG A 23 10.37 -13.17 -1.19
N ALA A 24 9.47 -13.35 -0.21
CA ALA A 24 8.88 -14.65 0.11
C ALA A 24 7.50 -14.89 -0.54
N ALA A 25 6.86 -13.87 -1.11
CA ALA A 25 5.47 -13.94 -1.57
C ALA A 25 5.28 -14.04 -3.11
N GLY A 26 6.36 -14.15 -3.88
CA GLY A 26 6.30 -14.32 -5.34
C GLY A 26 6.65 -13.04 -6.12
N GLU A 27 7.80 -13.12 -6.78
CA GLU A 27 8.33 -12.36 -7.94
C GLU A 27 8.09 -10.83 -8.02
N PRO A 28 9.17 -10.02 -8.08
CA PRO A 28 9.09 -8.59 -8.31
C PRO A 28 8.93 -8.31 -9.81
N ALA A 29 7.70 -8.36 -10.31
CA ALA A 29 7.41 -7.92 -11.67
C ALA A 29 7.40 -6.38 -11.73
N GLY A 30 8.58 -5.81 -11.99
CA GLY A 30 8.79 -4.57 -12.74
C GLY A 30 8.27 -3.28 -12.11
N ALA A 31 9.16 -2.32 -11.92
CA ALA A 31 8.80 -0.91 -11.86
C ALA A 31 8.02 -0.55 -13.14
N GLY A 32 6.70 -0.61 -13.06
CA GLY A 32 5.81 -0.31 -14.17
C GLY A 32 5.78 1.19 -14.40
N SER A 33 6.15 1.61 -15.61
CA SER A 33 5.96 2.97 -16.12
C SER A 33 4.47 3.31 -16.15
N GLY A 34 3.93 3.76 -15.02
CA GLY A 34 2.66 4.49 -14.97
C GLY A 34 2.79 5.85 -15.65
N PRO A 35 1.68 6.48 -16.06
CA PRO A 35 1.72 7.85 -16.55
C PRO A 35 2.44 8.73 -15.53
N ALA A 36 3.31 9.62 -16.00
CA ALA A 36 4.09 10.51 -15.15
C ALA A 36 3.14 11.27 -14.21
N GLY A 37 3.18 10.94 -12.91
CA GLY A 37 2.29 11.50 -11.90
C GLY A 37 1.29 10.53 -11.26
N ASP A 38 1.19 9.24 -11.67
CA ASP A 38 0.39 8.27 -10.91
C ASP A 38 1.06 7.97 -9.55
N PRO A 39 0.46 8.38 -8.41
CA PRO A 39 1.05 8.15 -7.09
C PRO A 39 1.17 6.67 -6.74
N LEU A 40 0.45 5.79 -7.43
CA LEU A 40 0.49 4.34 -7.20
C LEU A 40 1.56 3.62 -8.01
N ALA A 41 2.31 4.29 -8.90
CA ALA A 41 3.27 3.66 -9.80
C ALA A 41 4.41 2.92 -9.09
N MET A 42 4.73 3.30 -7.85
CA MET A 42 5.74 2.66 -7.01
C MET A 42 5.27 1.37 -6.31
N LEU A 43 3.98 1.05 -6.40
CA LEU A 43 3.38 -0.14 -5.78
C LEU A 43 3.40 -1.34 -6.72
N THR A 44 3.40 -2.55 -6.17
CA THR A 44 3.22 -3.76 -6.97
C THR A 44 1.83 -3.79 -7.62
N PRO A 45 1.64 -4.50 -8.74
CA PRO A 45 0.33 -4.58 -9.40
C PRO A 45 -0.81 -5.00 -8.45
N GLN A 46 -0.55 -5.94 -7.55
CA GLN A 46 -1.55 -6.37 -6.57
C GLN A 46 -1.87 -5.28 -5.55
N GLN A 47 -0.87 -4.56 -5.07
CA GLN A 47 -1.05 -3.42 -4.17
C GLN A 47 -1.82 -2.29 -4.86
N GLN A 48 -1.56 -2.00 -6.14
CA GLN A 48 -2.30 -1.00 -6.92
C GLN A 48 -3.79 -1.34 -7.01
N ARG A 49 -4.13 -2.59 -7.34
CA ARG A 49 -5.54 -3.04 -7.37
C ARG A 49 -6.24 -2.87 -6.02
N ILE A 50 -5.57 -3.28 -4.94
CA ILE A 50 -6.09 -3.14 -3.57
C ILE A 50 -6.29 -1.65 -3.23
N ALA A 51 -5.30 -0.81 -3.53
CA ALA A 51 -5.32 0.62 -3.24
C ALA A 51 -6.48 1.33 -3.96
N ARG A 52 -6.70 1.02 -5.25
CA ARG A 52 -7.82 1.58 -6.03
C ARG A 52 -9.18 1.20 -5.45
N CYS A 53 -9.42 -0.08 -5.16
CA CYS A 53 -10.68 -0.49 -4.54
C CYS A 53 -10.92 0.18 -3.19
N VAL A 54 -9.87 0.37 -2.39
CA VAL A 54 -9.97 1.07 -1.10
C VAL A 54 -10.25 2.56 -1.26
N ALA A 55 -9.62 3.22 -2.24
CA ALA A 55 -9.88 4.61 -2.58
C ALA A 55 -11.33 4.85 -3.04
N GLU A 56 -11.94 3.86 -3.70
CA GLU A 56 -13.36 3.82 -4.05
C GLU A 56 -14.29 3.56 -2.84
N GLY A 57 -13.74 3.35 -1.64
CA GLY A 57 -14.51 3.15 -0.41
C GLY A 57 -14.73 1.69 -0.01
N ALA A 58 -14.24 0.70 -0.78
CA ALA A 58 -14.48 -0.71 -0.48
C ALA A 58 -13.74 -1.17 0.80
N THR A 59 -14.47 -1.78 1.73
CA THR A 59 -13.92 -2.40 2.95
C THR A 59 -12.96 -3.54 2.63
N ASN A 60 -12.10 -3.93 3.59
CA ASN A 60 -11.17 -5.05 3.40
C ASN A 60 -11.89 -6.35 3.01
N ARG A 61 -13.11 -6.57 3.52
CA ARG A 61 -13.94 -7.74 3.19
C ARG A 61 -14.42 -7.69 1.74
N GLU A 62 -14.89 -6.53 1.27
CA GLU A 62 -15.32 -6.36 -0.12
C GLU A 62 -14.14 -6.47 -1.09
N VAL A 63 -12.99 -5.88 -0.76
CA VAL A 63 -11.76 -6.04 -1.55
C VAL A 63 -11.32 -7.50 -1.61
N ALA A 64 -11.36 -8.20 -0.47
CA ALA A 64 -11.05 -9.62 -0.37
C ALA A 64 -11.95 -10.46 -1.29
N LEU A 65 -13.25 -10.20 -1.30
CA LEU A 65 -14.19 -10.87 -2.20
C LEU A 65 -13.89 -10.55 -3.67
N ARG A 66 -13.69 -9.27 -4.03
CA ARG A 66 -13.43 -8.83 -5.41
C ARG A 66 -12.14 -9.41 -5.99
N LEU A 67 -11.12 -9.56 -5.16
CA LEU A 67 -9.78 -9.99 -5.59
C LEU A 67 -9.47 -11.45 -5.25
N SER A 68 -10.45 -12.21 -4.73
CA SER A 68 -10.30 -13.59 -4.28
C SER A 68 -9.14 -13.77 -3.27
N LEU A 69 -9.06 -12.86 -2.30
CA LEU A 69 -8.08 -12.85 -1.21
C LEU A 69 -8.77 -13.09 0.14
N SER A 70 -7.98 -13.35 1.18
CA SER A 70 -8.49 -13.25 2.55
C SER A 70 -8.49 -11.78 3.02
N PRO A 71 -9.41 -11.35 3.91
CA PRO A 71 -9.37 -10.02 4.52
C PRO A 71 -8.04 -9.72 5.22
N ARG A 72 -7.39 -10.75 5.78
CA ARG A 72 -6.07 -10.65 6.42
C ARG A 72 -4.95 -10.38 5.41
N THR A 73 -5.04 -10.95 4.21
CA THR A 73 -4.11 -10.68 3.11
C THR A 73 -4.27 -9.24 2.62
N VAL A 74 -5.51 -8.75 2.50
CA VAL A 74 -5.79 -7.35 2.15
C VAL A 74 -5.22 -6.40 3.20
N ASP A 75 -5.44 -6.69 4.48
CA ASP A 75 -4.87 -5.91 5.60
C ASP A 75 -3.33 -5.84 5.52
N HIS A 76 -2.68 -6.98 5.31
CA HIS A 76 -1.23 -7.05 5.12
C HIS A 76 -0.76 -6.15 3.97
N HIS A 77 -1.39 -6.26 2.79
CA HIS A 77 -1.03 -5.41 1.65
C HIS A 77 -1.29 -3.93 1.93
N LEU A 78 -2.37 -3.56 2.62
CA LEU A 78 -2.68 -2.16 2.94
C LEU A 78 -1.64 -1.54 3.88
N ARG A 79 -1.11 -2.30 4.84
CA ARG A 79 0.02 -1.81 5.66
C ARG A 79 1.23 -1.48 4.80
N ASN A 80 1.55 -2.34 3.82
CA ASN A 80 2.68 -2.10 2.91
C ASN A 80 2.40 -0.93 1.95
N VAL A 81 1.16 -0.77 1.48
CA VAL A 81 0.73 0.38 0.67
C VAL A 81 0.89 1.68 1.44
N PHE A 82 0.39 1.75 2.67
CA PHE A 82 0.50 2.95 3.50
C PHE A 82 1.95 3.32 3.80
N ALA A 83 2.78 2.32 4.10
CA ALA A 83 4.21 2.52 4.30
C ALA A 83 4.90 3.04 3.02
N ALA A 84 4.64 2.41 1.86
CA ALA A 84 5.25 2.79 0.59
C ALA A 84 4.86 4.21 0.14
N LEU A 85 3.59 4.60 0.37
CA LEU A 85 3.07 5.92 0.01
C LEU A 85 3.29 6.99 1.10
N ALA A 86 3.87 6.62 2.24
CA ALA A 86 4.06 7.49 3.41
C ALA A 86 2.76 8.15 3.94
N ILE A 87 1.65 7.41 3.90
CA ILE A 87 0.33 7.83 4.40
C ILE A 87 -0.10 6.96 5.58
N ARG A 88 -1.12 7.40 6.32
CA ARG A 88 -1.55 6.77 7.58
C ARG A 88 -3.01 6.33 7.58
N SER A 89 -3.78 6.68 6.56
CA SER A 89 -5.21 6.38 6.56
C SER A 89 -5.76 6.07 5.17
N ARG A 90 -6.89 5.36 5.17
CA ARG A 90 -7.70 5.13 3.98
C ARG A 90 -8.20 6.44 3.36
N THR A 91 -8.47 7.46 4.18
CA THR A 91 -8.89 8.79 3.73
C THR A 91 -7.76 9.50 3.00
N GLU A 92 -6.53 9.45 3.53
CA GLU A 92 -5.35 9.98 2.83
C GLU A 92 -5.11 9.23 1.51
N LEU A 93 -5.29 7.90 1.49
CA LEU A 93 -5.21 7.10 0.27
C LEU A 93 -6.25 7.53 -0.76
N ALA A 94 -7.52 7.72 -0.34
CA ALA A 94 -8.59 8.15 -1.23
C ALA A 94 -8.30 9.52 -1.86
N ARG A 95 -7.80 10.49 -1.08
CA ARG A 95 -7.42 11.81 -1.58
C ARG A 95 -6.25 11.77 -2.56
N LEU A 96 -5.32 10.84 -2.36
CA LEU A 96 -4.16 10.68 -3.24
C LEU A 96 -4.57 10.11 -4.60
N VAL A 97 -5.51 9.17 -4.62
CA VAL A 97 -5.96 8.47 -5.84
C VAL A 97 -7.06 9.24 -6.57
N ASN A 98 -7.95 9.89 -5.83
CA ASN A 98 -9.08 10.70 -6.33
C ASN A 98 -8.93 12.15 -5.81
N PRO A 99 -8.06 12.98 -6.44
CA PRO A 99 -7.84 14.36 -6.04
C PRO A 99 -9.07 15.27 -6.28
#